data_AF-A0A952K2L8-F1
#
_entry.id   AF-A0A952K2L8-F1
#
_cell.length_a   1.000
_cell.length_b   1.000
_cell.length_c   1.000
_cell.angle_alpha   90.00
_cell.angle_beta   90.00
_cell.angle_gamma   90.00
#
_symmetry.space_group_name_H-M   'P 1'
#
loop_
_entity.id
_entity.type
_entity.pdbx_description
1 polymer ?
#
loop_
_entity_poly.entity_id
_entity_poly.type
_entity_poly.pdbx_seq_one_letter_code
_entity_poly.pdbx_strand_id
1 'polypeptide(L)' 'MPLKRDEKGGGTNADKSISKKYCSYCYENGEFIYKGNNVLEFQEYCKHKMMEGGHSRFFSWLFTRGMKRFDRWKSSK' A
#
# COMPACT_ATOMS: atom_id res chain seq x y z
N MET A 1 0.59 -5.25 -0.84
CA MET A 1 0.18 -6.59 -1.31
C MET A 1 -0.94 -6.45 -2.33
N PRO A 2 -1.06 -7.33 -3.34
CA PRO A 2 -2.32 -7.44 -4.09
C PRO A 2 -3.44 -7.80 -3.12
N LEU A 3 -4.56 -7.08 -3.15
CA LEU A 3 -5.68 -7.26 -2.22
C LEU A 3 -6.16 -8.73 -2.10
N LYS A 4 -6.06 -9.50 -3.20
CA LYS A 4 -6.40 -10.92 -3.22
C LYS A 4 -5.52 -11.83 -2.35
N ARG A 5 -4.31 -11.38 -1.98
CA ARG A 5 -3.38 -12.11 -1.12
C ARG A 5 -3.23 -11.49 0.26
N ASP A 6 -4.04 -10.47 0.57
CA ASP A 6 -4.08 -9.89 1.89
C ASP A 6 -4.87 -10.81 2.83
N GLU A 7 -4.27 -11.23 3.94
CA GLU A 7 -4.92 -12.10 4.94
C GLU A 7 -6.19 -11.47 5.52
N LYS A 8 -6.21 -10.12 5.66
CA LYS A 8 -7.38 -9.37 6.13
C LYS A 8 -8.35 -9.01 5.00
N GLY A 9 -8.07 -9.39 3.75
CA GLY A 9 -8.87 -9.05 2.57
C GLY A 9 -8.80 -7.58 2.14
N GLY A 10 -8.04 -6.75 2.85
CA GLY A 10 -7.89 -5.32 2.60
C GLY A 10 -7.59 -4.54 3.89
N GLY A 11 -7.32 -3.25 3.73
CA GLY A 11 -7.21 -2.32 4.86
C GLY A 11 -8.56 -2.03 5.50
N THR A 12 -8.57 -1.38 6.66
CA THR A 12 -9.80 -0.97 7.35
C THR A 12 -10.00 0.53 7.28
N ASN A 13 -11.23 0.95 7.03
CA ASN A 13 -11.67 2.34 7.14
C ASN A 13 -12.01 2.68 8.61
N ALA A 14 -12.23 3.96 8.92
CA ALA A 14 -12.56 4.42 10.27
C ALA A 14 -13.89 3.84 10.79
N ASP A 15 -14.80 3.48 9.89
CA ASP A 15 -16.10 2.83 10.16
C ASP A 15 -15.99 1.30 10.31
N LYS A 16 -14.77 0.75 10.35
CA LYS A 16 -14.46 -0.70 10.35
C LYS A 16 -14.81 -1.43 9.05
N SER A 17 -15.22 -0.73 7.98
CA SER A 17 -15.42 -1.36 6.67
C SER A 17 -14.08 -1.68 5.98
N ILE A 18 -14.08 -2.68 5.10
CA ILE A 18 -12.87 -3.09 4.36
C ILE A 18 -12.65 -2.17 3.16
N SER A 19 -11.44 -1.62 3.05
CA SER A 19 -10.97 -0.85 1.91
C SER A 19 -10.66 -1.76 0.73
N LYS A 20 -11.39 -1.56 -0.36
CA LYS A 20 -11.10 -2.20 -1.66
C LYS A 20 -9.97 -1.51 -2.44
N LYS A 21 -9.39 -0.43 -1.89
CA LYS A 21 -8.34 0.37 -2.53
C LYS A 21 -6.95 0.07 -1.96
N TYR A 22 -6.87 -0.18 -0.66
CA TYR A 22 -5.61 -0.33 0.06
C TYR A 22 -5.59 -1.67 0.81
N CYS A 23 -4.43 -2.32 0.88
CA CYS A 23 -4.25 -3.51 1.70
C CYS A 23 -4.00 -3.13 3.17
N SER A 24 -4.19 -4.10 4.06
CA SER A 24 -3.99 -4.03 5.51
C SER A 24 -2.63 -3.50 5.90
N TYR A 25 -1.57 -3.83 5.17
CA TYR A 25 -0.21 -3.32 5.42
C TYR A 25 -0.01 -1.85 5.05
N CYS A 26 -0.90 -1.26 4.25
CA CYS A 26 -0.79 0.12 3.81
C CYS A 26 -1.75 1.04 4.55
N TYR A 27 -2.91 0.53 4.97
CA TYR A 27 -4.01 1.33 5.47
C TYR A 27 -4.79 0.57 6.54
N GLU A 28 -4.97 1.17 7.71
CA GLU A 28 -5.66 0.59 8.85
C GLU A 28 -6.40 1.68 9.62
N ASN A 29 -7.61 1.36 10.09
CA ASN A 29 -8.48 2.24 10.89
C ASN A 29 -8.75 3.63 10.28
N GLY A 30 -8.81 3.73 8.95
CA GLY A 30 -9.07 5.00 8.28
C GLY A 30 -7.81 5.83 8.01
N GLU A 31 -6.62 5.32 8.32
CA GLU A 31 -5.37 6.04 8.12
C GLU A 31 -4.30 5.18 7.44
N PHE A 32 -3.37 5.83 6.74
CA PHE A 32 -2.20 5.15 6.22
C PHE A 32 -1.22 4.86 7.36
N ILE A 33 -0.75 3.61 7.43
CA ILE A 33 0.26 3.20 8.42
C ILE A 33 1.57 3.97 8.20
N TYR A 34 1.91 4.23 6.93
CA TYR A 34 3.07 5.05 6.58
C TYR A 34 2.74 6.55 6.62
N LYS A 35 3.23 7.21 7.66
CA LYS A 35 3.05 8.65 7.94
C LYS A 35 4.08 9.57 7.27
N GLY A 36 5.04 9.02 6.53
CA GLY A 36 6.05 9.82 5.82
C GLY A 36 5.49 10.52 4.57
N ASN A 37 6.23 11.51 4.10
CA ASN A 37 5.92 12.29 2.89
C ASN A 37 6.69 11.84 1.65
N ASN A 38 7.52 10.81 1.76
CA ASN A 38 8.34 10.33 0.66
C ASN A 38 7.70 9.12 -0.03
N VAL A 39 7.32 9.28 -1.29
CA VAL A 39 6.74 8.20 -2.09
C VAL A 39 7.74 7.07 -2.35
N LEU A 40 9.04 7.37 -2.44
CA LEU A 40 10.07 6.36 -2.73
C LEU A 40 10.24 5.42 -1.54
N GLU A 41 10.32 5.97 -0.33
CA GLU A 41 10.35 5.19 0.91
C GLU A 41 9.10 4.33 1.06
N PHE A 42 7.91 4.89 0.76
CA PHE A 42 6.67 4.11 0.78
C PHE A 42 6.70 2.97 -0.25
N GLN A 43 7.21 3.21 -1.46
CA GLN A 43 7.37 2.17 -2.47
C GLN A 43 8.32 1.07 -2.00
N GLU A 44 9.43 1.42 -1.36
CA GLU A 44 10.37 0.44 -0.80
C GLU A 44 9.75 -0.37 0.32
N TYR A 45 9.06 0.27 1.25
CA TYR A 45 8.30 -0.40 2.30
C TYR A 45 7.31 -1.42 1.72
N CYS A 46 6.51 -1.01 0.72
CA CYS A 46 5.58 -1.90 0.05
C CYS A 46 6.28 -3.05 -0.70
N LYS A 47 7.42 -2.79 -1.36
CA LYS A 47 8.21 -3.84 -2.03
C LYS A 47 8.70 -4.87 -1.04
N HIS A 48 9.26 -4.42 0.09
CA HIS A 48 9.73 -5.31 1.16
C HIS A 48 8.60 -6.19 1.69
N LYS A 49 7.45 -5.59 2.04
CA LYS A 49 6.28 -6.36 2.49
C LYS A 49 5.75 -7.35 1.45
N MET A 50 5.81 -7.00 0.17
CA MET A 50 5.44 -7.93 -0.90
C MET A 50 6.45 -9.09 -1.04
N MET A 51 7.74 -8.82 -0.89
CA MET A 51 8.78 -9.85 -0.91
C MET A 51 8.66 -10.80 0.29
N GLU A 52 8.35 -10.28 1.49
CA GLU A 52 8.01 -11.10 2.66
C GLU A 52 6.79 -12.00 2.39
N GLY A 53 5.78 -11.49 1.67
CA GLY A 53 4.62 -12.26 1.21
C GLY A 53 4.88 -13.21 0.03
N GLY A 54 6.14 -13.49 -0.31
CA GLY A 54 6.52 -14.45 -1.34
C GLY A 54 6.39 -13.96 -2.79
N HIS A 55 6.27 -12.65 -3.01
CA HIS A 55 6.30 -12.08 -4.37
C HIS A 55 7.74 -11.86 -4.85
N SER A 56 7.98 -12.09 -6.14
CA SER A 56 9.28 -11.81 -6.75
C SER A 56 9.58 -10.30 -6.76
N ARG A 57 10.86 -9.95 -6.67
CA ARG A 57 11.32 -8.54 -6.70
C ARG A 57 10.82 -7.78 -7.92
N PHE A 58 10.78 -8.45 -9.09
CA PHE A 58 10.25 -7.89 -10.33
C PHE A 58 8.76 -7.53 -10.23
N PHE A 59 7.95 -8.46 -9.70
CA PHE A 59 6.52 -8.23 -9.50
C PHE A 59 6.26 -7.08 -8.53
N SER A 60 6.97 -7.06 -7.40
CA SER A 60 6.89 -6.00 -6.40
C SER A 60 7.30 -4.64 -6.97
N TRP A 61 8.34 -4.59 -7.80
CA TRP A 61 8.76 -3.37 -8.49
C TRP A 61 7.71 -2.86 -9.48
N LEU A 62 7.15 -3.75 -10.31
CA LEU A 62 6.13 -3.37 -11.30
C LEU A 62 4.87 -2.82 -10.61
N PHE A 63 4.43 -3.47 -9.54
CA PHE A 63 3.25 -3.07 -8.77
C PHE A 63 3.44 -1.71 -8.09
N THR A 64 4.59 -1.50 -7.44
CA THR A 64 4.84 -0.26 -6.68
C THR A 64 5.15 0.94 -7.58
N ARG A 65 5.65 0.74 -8.81
CA ARG A 65 5.96 1.83 -9.76
C ARG A 65 4.78 2.79 -10.01
N GLY A 66 3.54 2.30 -9.98
CA GLY A 66 2.33 3.11 -10.20
C GLY A 66 1.93 4.01 -9.02
N MET A 67 2.48 3.77 -7.83
CA MET A 67 2.05 4.45 -6.58
C MET A 67 2.28 5.96 -6.60
N LYS A 68 3.23 6.48 -7.39
CA LYS A 68 3.45 7.93 -7.57
C LYS A 68 2.22 8.69 -8.06
N ARG A 69 1.25 8.00 -8.67
CA ARG A 69 0.02 8.60 -9.19
C ARG A 69 -1.10 8.72 -8.14
N PHE A 70 -0.90 8.21 -6.93
CA PHE A 70 -1.94 8.28 -5.90
C PHE A 70 -2.20 9.72 -5.47
N ASP A 71 -3.46 10.00 -5.16
CA ASP A 71 -3.90 11.36 -4.79
C ASP A 71 -3.17 11.89 -3.54
N ARG A 72 -2.73 11.01 -2.62
CA ARG A 72 -1.92 11.42 -1.45
C ARG A 72 -0.54 11.99 -1.79
N TRP A 73 0.00 11.65 -2.96
CA TRP A 73 1.32 12.10 -3.44
C TRP A 73 1.22 13.19 -4.48
N LYS A 74 0.01 13.52 -4.94
CA LYS A 74 -0.21 14.74 -5.69
C LYS A 74 0.05 15.88 -4.72
N SER A 75 1.29 16.35 -4.69
CA SER A 75 1.62 17.66 -4.15
C SER A 75 0.63 18.62 -4.81
N SER A 76 -0.14 19.34 -4.01
CA SER A 76 -0.98 20.41 -4.51
C SER A 76 -0.15 21.26 -5.47
N LYS A 77 -0.72 21.58 -6.63
CA LYS A 77 -0.23 22.67 -7.46
C LYS A 77 0.07 23.90 -6.61
#